data_AF-A0A6N8WBQ2-F1
#
_entry.id   AF-A0A6N8WBQ2-F1
#
_cell.length_a   1.000
_cell.length_b   1.000
_cell.length_c   1.000
_cell.angle_alpha   90.00
_cell.angle_beta   90.00
_cell.angle_gamma   90.00
#
_symmetry.space_group_name_H-M   'P 1'
#
loop_
_entity.id
_entity.type
_entity.pdbx_description
1 polymer ?
#
loop_
_entity_poly.entity_id
_entity_poly.type
_entity_poly.pdbx_seq_one_letter_code
_entity_poly.pdbx_strand_id
1 'polypeptide(L)'
;MVLLTLLLVGPLWHPQGIPGGNSDLRIHLHRAAAVEHSFEQGVFWPRWVPNVYQGLGAPVFHHYSPGLYWLVAAVHWIGIRLDTAFKIVISCAFLLSGLGLYGWLQKTFSRPAALVGSCLYLAQPHFIFAEYYYLG
;
A
#
# COMPACT_ATOMS: atom_id res chain seq x y z
N MET A 1 6.80 17.68 4.48
CA MET A 1 6.12 16.37 4.61
C MET A 1 6.03 15.62 3.28
N VAL A 2 5.56 16.25 2.20
CA VAL A 2 5.59 15.63 0.85
C VAL A 2 7.01 15.22 0.45
N LEU A 3 7.99 16.13 0.56
CA LEU A 3 9.39 15.82 0.25
C LEU A 3 9.94 14.65 1.09
N LEU A 4 9.66 14.64 2.40
CA LEU A 4 10.04 13.55 3.29
C LEU A 4 9.39 12.23 2.86
N THR A 5 8.10 12.26 2.50
CA THR A 5 7.39 11.07 1.99
C THR A 5 8.08 10.54 0.74
N LEU A 6 8.33 11.40 -0.26
CA LEU A 6 9.01 11.02 -1.51
C LEU A 6 10.38 10.39 -1.25
N LEU A 7 11.14 10.94 -0.30
CA LEU A 7 12.43 10.40 0.11
C LEU A 7 12.27 8.99 0.73
N LEU A 8 11.32 8.83 1.66
CA LEU A 8 11.12 7.59 2.41
C LEU A 8 10.51 6.47 1.57
N VAL A 9 9.62 6.79 0.63
CA VAL A 9 9.06 5.80 -0.30
C VAL A 9 9.96 5.54 -1.51
N GLY A 10 11.06 6.28 -1.66
CA GLY A 10 11.98 6.16 -2.80
C GLY A 10 12.38 4.72 -3.16
N PRO A 11 12.74 3.85 -2.20
CA PRO A 11 13.08 2.45 -2.48
C PRO A 11 11.96 1.62 -3.12
N LEU A 12 10.69 1.90 -2.80
CA LEU A 12 9.53 1.26 -3.43
C LEU A 12 9.51 1.47 -4.95
N TRP A 13 10.03 2.61 -5.39
CA TRP A 13 10.08 3.02 -6.79
C TRP A 13 11.35 2.54 -7.50
N HIS A 14 12.29 1.90 -6.80
CA HIS A 14 13.37 1.16 -7.43
C HIS A 14 12.79 0.02 -8.30
N PRO A 15 13.48 -0.43 -9.37
CA PRO A 15 13.02 -1.55 -10.19
C PRO A 15 12.77 -2.84 -9.38
N GLN A 16 13.56 -3.08 -8.33
CA GLN A 16 13.39 -4.19 -7.39
C GLN A 16 12.40 -3.90 -6.25
N GLY A 17 11.86 -2.69 -6.19
CA GLY A 17 11.00 -2.23 -5.11
C GLY A 17 9.75 -3.10 -4.92
N ILE A 18 9.28 -3.77 -6.00
CA ILE A 18 8.50 -5.03 -5.96
C ILE A 18 8.66 -5.76 -7.31
N PRO A 19 9.59 -6.73 -7.45
CA PRO A 19 9.24 -8.15 -7.28
C PRO A 19 10.35 -9.03 -6.66
N GLY A 20 9.99 -9.94 -5.73
CA GLY A 20 10.87 -11.03 -5.23
C GLY A 20 11.21 -11.03 -3.73
N GLY A 21 11.10 -9.89 -3.04
CA GLY A 21 11.50 -9.74 -1.63
C GLY A 21 10.69 -10.56 -0.62
N ASN A 22 11.29 -10.81 0.55
CA ASN A 22 10.74 -11.56 1.69
C ASN A 22 9.66 -10.79 2.49
N SER A 23 9.08 -9.71 1.95
CA SER A 23 8.00 -8.97 2.59
C SER A 23 6.62 -9.41 2.09
N ASP A 24 5.60 -9.26 2.94
CA ASP A 24 4.21 -9.57 2.59
C ASP A 24 3.68 -8.66 1.46
N LEU A 25 4.40 -7.61 1.11
CA LEU A 25 4.03 -6.70 0.02
C LEU A 25 3.77 -7.45 -1.31
N ARG A 26 4.50 -8.54 -1.57
CA ARG A 26 4.25 -9.42 -2.72
C ARG A 26 2.91 -10.14 -2.63
N ILE A 27 2.52 -10.66 -1.46
CA ILE A 27 1.20 -11.29 -1.30
C ILE A 27 0.08 -10.26 -1.50
N HIS A 28 0.29 -9.00 -1.09
CA HIS A 28 -0.66 -7.93 -1.35
C HIS A 28 -0.79 -7.58 -2.84
N LEU A 29 0.31 -7.57 -3.60
CA LEU A 29 0.26 -7.38 -5.05
C LEU A 29 -0.50 -8.52 -5.76
N HIS A 30 -0.27 -9.78 -5.36
CA HIS A 30 -1.03 -10.91 -5.91
C HIS A 30 -2.53 -10.83 -5.59
N ARG A 31 -2.89 -10.37 -4.38
CA ARG A 31 -4.29 -10.14 -4.01
C ARG A 31 -4.91 -8.98 -4.80
N ALA A 32 -4.13 -7.93 -5.11
CA ALA A 32 -4.58 -6.87 -6.00
C ALA A 32 -4.87 -7.42 -7.41
N ALA A 33 -4.00 -8.27 -7.95
CA ALA A 33 -4.23 -8.94 -9.24
C ALA A 33 -5.49 -9.84 -9.21
N ALA A 34 -5.74 -10.56 -8.10
CA ALA A 34 -6.93 -11.38 -7.97
C ALA A 34 -8.24 -10.55 -7.95
N VAL A 35 -8.22 -9.40 -7.26
CA VAL A 35 -9.36 -8.47 -7.24
C VAL A 35 -9.58 -7.86 -8.61
N GLU A 36 -8.50 -7.42 -9.27
CA GLU A 36 -8.52 -6.85 -10.61
C GLU A 36 -9.13 -7.84 -11.62
N HIS A 37 -8.68 -9.10 -11.62
CA HIS A 37 -9.26 -10.13 -12.47
C HIS A 37 -10.76 -10.38 -12.18
N SER A 38 -11.18 -10.26 -10.92
CA SER A 38 -12.59 -10.40 -10.56
C SER A 38 -13.42 -9.21 -11.07
N PHE A 39 -12.82 -8.02 -11.05
CA PHE A 39 -13.37 -6.78 -11.56
C PHE A 39 -13.59 -6.85 -13.09
N GLU A 40 -12.66 -7.44 -13.85
CA GLU A 40 -12.82 -7.73 -15.29
C GLU A 40 -14.05 -8.62 -15.57
N GLN A 41 -14.40 -9.49 -14.63
CA GLN A 41 -15.58 -10.38 -14.70
C GLN A 41 -16.86 -9.73 -14.17
N GLY A 42 -16.83 -8.44 -13.81
CA GLY A 42 -17.96 -7.72 -13.22
C GLY A 42 -18.22 -8.06 -11.74
N VAL A 43 -17.28 -8.74 -11.07
CA VAL A 43 -17.39 -9.15 -9.67
C VAL A 43 -16.55 -8.23 -8.79
N PHE A 44 -17.19 -7.20 -8.24
CA PHE A 44 -16.55 -6.22 -7.37
C PHE A 44 -16.26 -6.74 -5.96
N TRP A 45 -16.98 -7.76 -5.51
CA TRP A 45 -16.77 -8.40 -4.20
C TRP A 45 -16.43 -9.88 -4.39
N PRO A 46 -15.18 -10.23 -4.73
CA PRO A 46 -14.80 -11.62 -4.94
C PRO A 46 -14.85 -12.42 -3.65
N ARG A 47 -15.75 -13.40 -3.60
CA ARG A 47 -15.90 -14.31 -2.46
C ARG A 47 -14.89 -15.45 -2.47
N TRP A 48 -14.38 -15.80 -3.65
CA TRP A 48 -13.45 -16.91 -3.86
C TRP A 48 -12.29 -16.44 -4.72
N VAL A 49 -11.07 -16.69 -4.27
CA VAL A 49 -9.86 -16.47 -5.06
C VAL A 49 -9.35 -17.84 -5.51
N PRO A 50 -9.32 -18.17 -6.81
CA PRO A 50 -8.96 -19.52 -7.26
C PRO A 50 -7.46 -19.78 -7.20
N ASN A 51 -6.63 -18.77 -7.48
CA ASN A 51 -5.19 -18.93 -7.69
C ASN A 51 -4.35 -18.69 -6.41
N VAL A 52 -4.85 -19.14 -5.26
CA VAL A 52 -4.13 -19.11 -3.98
C VAL A 52 -3.99 -20.53 -3.42
N TYR A 53 -3.10 -20.72 -2.43
CA TYR A 53 -2.83 -22.02 -1.80
C TYR A 53 -2.60 -23.15 -2.82
N GLN A 54 -1.65 -22.94 -3.73
CA GLN A 54 -1.29 -23.91 -4.78
C GLN A 54 -2.48 -24.29 -5.70
N GLY A 55 -3.45 -23.38 -5.89
CA GLY A 55 -4.59 -23.58 -6.78
C GLY A 55 -5.81 -24.23 -6.11
N LEU A 56 -5.75 -24.52 -4.82
CA LEU A 56 -6.93 -24.98 -4.06
C LEU A 56 -7.98 -23.89 -3.89
N GLY A 57 -7.57 -22.63 -3.98
CA GLY A 57 -8.41 -21.47 -3.78
C GLY A 57 -8.81 -21.25 -2.32
N ALA A 58 -9.31 -20.04 -2.01
CA ALA A 58 -9.78 -19.70 -0.68
C ALA A 58 -10.70 -18.48 -0.66
N PRO A 59 -11.54 -18.32 0.39
CA PRO A 59 -12.38 -17.15 0.59
C PRO A 59 -11.60 -16.00 1.26
N VAL A 60 -10.51 -15.55 0.63
CA VAL A 60 -9.58 -14.57 1.22
C VAL A 60 -10.29 -13.31 1.74
N PHE A 61 -11.19 -12.75 0.93
CA PHE A 61 -11.86 -11.48 1.25
C PHE A 61 -13.10 -11.62 2.13
N HIS A 62 -13.41 -12.83 2.62
CA HIS A 62 -14.32 -13.02 3.75
C HIS A 62 -13.64 -12.67 5.08
N HIS A 63 -12.32 -12.90 5.18
CA HIS A 63 -11.56 -12.75 6.41
C HIS A 63 -10.54 -11.60 6.34
N TYR A 64 -10.28 -11.06 5.15
CA TYR A 64 -9.29 -10.01 4.94
C TYR A 64 -9.92 -8.80 4.25
N SER A 65 -9.63 -7.60 4.74
CA SER A 65 -10.18 -6.34 4.23
C SER A 65 -9.79 -6.07 2.77
N PRO A 66 -10.75 -5.83 1.85
CA PRO A 66 -10.45 -5.69 0.43
C PRO A 66 -10.01 -4.27 0.01
N GLY A 67 -10.13 -3.27 0.90
CA GLY A 67 -10.05 -1.85 0.54
C GLY A 67 -8.77 -1.43 -0.19
N LEU A 68 -7.60 -1.93 0.23
CA LEU A 68 -6.34 -1.66 -0.47
C LEU A 68 -6.41 -2.12 -1.92
N TYR A 69 -6.88 -3.35 -2.15
CA TYR A 69 -6.90 -3.98 -3.46
C TYR A 69 -7.92 -3.34 -4.39
N TRP A 70 -9.05 -2.86 -3.84
CA TRP A 70 -10.03 -2.06 -4.57
C TRP A 70 -9.44 -0.75 -5.07
N LEU A 71 -8.70 -0.03 -4.22
CA LEU A 71 -8.02 1.20 -4.65
C LEU A 71 -6.99 0.93 -5.73
N VAL A 72 -6.21 -0.15 -5.60
CA VAL A 72 -5.22 -0.54 -6.61
C VAL A 72 -5.90 -0.92 -7.93
N ALA A 73 -6.96 -1.72 -7.90
CA ALA A 73 -7.72 -2.08 -9.10
C ALA A 73 -8.34 -0.84 -9.78
N ALA A 74 -8.88 0.11 -9.02
CA ALA A 74 -9.42 1.35 -9.57
C ALA A 74 -8.34 2.21 -10.25
N VAL A 75 -7.14 2.28 -9.68
CA VAL A 75 -5.99 2.98 -10.30
C VAL A 75 -5.47 2.19 -11.52
N HIS A 76 -5.53 0.86 -11.50
CA HIS A 76 -5.16 0.04 -12.65
C HIS A 76 -6.12 0.26 -13.84
N TRP A 77 -7.41 0.33 -13.57
CA TRP A 77 -8.47 0.51 -14.57
C TRP A 77 -8.37 1.78 -15.41
N ILE A 78 -7.66 2.82 -14.94
CA ILE A 78 -7.37 4.01 -15.74
C ILE A 78 -6.15 3.83 -16.67
N GLY A 79 -5.65 2.59 -16.84
CA GLY A 79 -4.57 2.21 -17.76
C GLY A 79 -3.17 2.19 -17.15
N ILE A 80 -3.04 2.32 -15.83
CA ILE A 80 -1.74 2.28 -15.14
C ILE A 80 -1.36 0.83 -14.86
N ARG A 81 -0.13 0.40 -15.16
CA ARG A 81 0.34 -0.97 -14.83
C ARG A 81 0.08 -1.33 -13.36
N LEU A 82 -0.34 -2.57 -13.10
CA LEU A 82 -0.78 -3.00 -11.76
C LEU A 82 0.30 -2.80 -10.68
N ASP A 83 1.55 -3.10 -10.99
CA ASP A 83 2.69 -2.87 -10.09
C ASP A 83 2.86 -1.39 -9.77
N THR A 84 2.78 -0.52 -10.78
CA THR A 84 2.83 0.94 -10.60
C THR A 84 1.62 1.44 -9.81
N ALA A 85 0.41 0.97 -10.11
CA ALA A 85 -0.81 1.33 -9.40
C ALA A 85 -0.69 1.00 -7.90
N PHE A 86 -0.16 -0.18 -7.58
CA PHE A 86 0.13 -0.59 -6.21
C PHE A 86 1.09 0.38 -5.51
N LYS A 87 2.21 0.74 -6.16
CA LYS A 87 3.19 1.68 -5.62
C LYS A 87 2.61 3.08 -5.39
N ILE A 88 1.75 3.56 -6.30
CA ILE A 88 1.02 4.83 -6.15
C ILE A 88 0.13 4.78 -4.92
N VAL A 89 -0.72 3.77 -4.79
CA VAL A 89 -1.70 3.68 -3.69
C VAL A 89 -0.98 3.63 -2.34
N ILE A 90 0.09 2.84 -2.22
CA ILE A 90 0.90 2.77 -1.00
C ILE A 90 1.56 4.11 -0.68
N SER A 91 2.15 4.77 -1.68
CA SER A 91 2.79 6.08 -1.50
C SER A 91 1.79 7.15 -1.04
N CYS A 92 0.59 7.15 -1.63
CA CYS A 92 -0.51 8.04 -1.26
C CYS A 92 -1.01 7.74 0.17
N ALA A 93 -1.21 6.47 0.52
CA ALA A 93 -1.63 6.06 1.86
C ALA A 93 -0.60 6.49 2.92
N PHE A 94 0.69 6.34 2.62
CA PHE A 94 1.77 6.78 3.50
C PHE A 94 1.74 8.29 3.74
N LEU A 95 1.63 9.10 2.67
CA LEU A 95 1.50 10.55 2.79
C LEU A 95 0.24 10.95 3.59
N LEU A 96 -0.90 10.34 3.28
CA LEU A 96 -2.17 10.60 3.96
C LEU A 96 -2.10 10.24 5.45
N SER A 97 -1.36 9.20 5.83
CA SER A 97 -1.17 8.84 7.24
C SER A 97 -0.43 9.95 8.01
N GLY A 98 0.61 10.54 7.42
CA GLY A 98 1.31 11.68 7.99
C GLY A 98 0.45 12.95 8.04
N LEU A 99 -0.35 13.22 6.99
CA LEU A 99 -1.31 14.33 6.97
C LEU A 99 -2.41 14.17 8.02
N GLY A 100 -2.93 12.95 8.18
CA GLY A 100 -3.93 12.60 9.19
C GLY A 100 -3.39 12.83 10.60
N LEU A 101 -2.15 12.38 10.87
CA LEU A 101 -1.51 12.60 12.16
C LEU A 101 -1.24 14.09 12.42
N TYR A 102 -0.81 14.84 11.40
CA TYR A 102 -0.62 16.29 11.51
C TYR A 102 -1.92 16.99 11.89
N GLY A 103 -3.01 16.69 11.20
CA GLY A 103 -4.33 17.23 11.50
C GLY A 103 -4.84 16.83 12.89
N TRP A 104 -4.49 15.63 13.37
CA TRP A 104 -4.80 15.20 14.73
C TRP A 104 -3.98 15.93 15.79
N LEU A 105 -2.65 16.04 15.62
CA LEU A 105 -1.75 16.69 16.57
C LEU A 105 -2.04 18.20 16.72
N GLN A 106 -2.50 18.86 15.65
CA GLN A 106 -2.91 20.26 15.71
C GLN A 106 -4.07 20.55 16.67
N LYS A 107 -4.83 19.53 17.10
CA LYS A 107 -5.91 19.68 18.09
C LYS A 107 -5.39 19.97 19.50
N THR A 108 -4.13 19.64 19.78
CA THR A 108 -3.54 19.72 21.12
C THR A 108 -2.22 20.51 21.13
N PHE A 109 -1.45 20.47 20.04
CA PHE A 109 -0.10 21.03 19.96
C PHE A 109 0.01 22.20 18.99
N SER A 110 1.08 22.98 19.12
CA SER A 110 1.41 24.05 18.17
C SER A 110 1.69 23.50 16.77
N ARG A 111 1.51 24.32 15.72
CA ARG A 111 1.76 23.91 14.33
C ARG A 111 3.18 23.34 14.11
N PRO A 112 4.27 23.95 14.64
CA PRO A 112 5.60 23.38 14.51
C PRO A 112 5.74 22.02 15.21
N ALA A 113 5.21 21.88 16.43
CA ALA A 113 5.24 20.62 17.17
C ALA A 113 4.47 19.50 16.44
N ALA A 114 3.28 19.81 15.91
CA ALA A 114 2.49 18.87 15.12
C ALA A 114 3.22 18.42 13.85
N LEU A 115 3.91 19.35 13.15
CA LEU A 115 4.69 19.05 11.96
C LEU A 115 5.86 18.12 12.30
N VAL A 116 6.63 18.44 13.34
CA VAL A 116 7.76 17.61 13.79
C VAL A 116 7.27 16.22 14.20
N GLY A 117 6.22 16.12 15.02
CA GLY A 117 5.66 14.84 15.44
C GLY A 117 5.19 13.97 14.27
N SER A 118 4.60 14.58 13.24
CA SER A 118 4.17 13.86 12.05
C SER A 118 5.34 13.39 11.18
N CYS A 119 6.39 14.21 11.06
CA CYS A 119 7.62 13.81 10.39
C CYS A 119 8.32 12.65 11.12
N LEU A 120 8.36 12.68 12.46
CA LEU A 120 8.92 11.59 13.27
C LEU A 120 8.13 10.28 13.12
N TYR A 121 6.79 10.37 13.08
CA TYR A 121 5.94 9.22 12.80
C TYR A 121 6.19 8.60 11.43
N LEU A 122 6.36 9.42 10.37
CA LEU A 122 6.69 8.91 9.05
C LEU A 122 8.11 8.30 9.02
N ALA A 123 9.05 8.89 9.75
CA ALA A 123 10.44 8.43 9.81
C ALA A 123 10.68 7.25 10.78
N GLN A 124 9.63 6.59 11.27
CA GLN A 124 9.80 5.48 12.20
C GLN A 124 10.60 4.31 11.56
N PRO A 125 11.53 3.67 12.29
CA PRO A 125 12.41 2.64 11.74
C PRO A 125 11.66 1.47 11.11
N HIS A 126 10.49 1.07 11.62
CA HIS A 126 9.75 -0.06 11.09
C HIS A 126 9.37 0.14 9.61
N PHE A 127 8.83 1.31 9.25
CA PHE A 127 8.47 1.57 7.86
C PHE A 127 9.70 1.60 6.95
N ILE A 128 10.79 2.18 7.44
CA ILE A 128 12.04 2.29 6.70
C ILE A 128 12.66 0.89 6.53
N PHE A 129 12.99 0.21 7.61
CA PHE A 129 13.82 -0.99 7.55
C PHE A 129 13.07 -2.29 7.26
N ALA A 130 11.80 -2.45 7.66
CA ALA A 130 11.09 -3.73 7.49
C ALA A 130 10.45 -3.88 6.11
N GLU A 131 9.90 -2.78 5.56
CA GLU A 131 9.03 -2.87 4.38
C GLU A 131 9.65 -2.32 3.10
N TYR A 132 10.34 -1.16 3.17
CA TYR A 132 10.81 -0.46 1.96
C TYR A 132 12.30 -0.66 1.66
N TYR A 133 13.15 -0.70 2.69
CA TYR A 133 14.61 -0.75 2.51
C TYR A 133 15.19 -2.17 2.60
N TYR A 134 14.37 -3.18 2.94
CA TYR A 134 14.78 -4.58 2.85
C TYR A 134 14.63 -5.08 1.41
N LEU A 135 15.53 -4.66 0.52
CA LEU A 135 15.58 -5.05 -0.89
C LEU A 135 16.27 -6.41 -1.12
N GLY A 136 16.03 -7.36 -0.21
CA GLY A 136 16.71 -8.67 -0.15
C GLY A 136 16.96 -9.33 -1.49
#